data_AF-A0A7Y0N182-F1
#
_entry.id   AF-A0A7Y0N182-F1
#
_cell.length_a   1.000
_cell.length_b   1.000
_cell.length_c   1.000
_cell.angle_alpha   90.00
_cell.angle_beta   90.00
_cell.angle_gamma   90.00
#
_symmetry.space_group_name_H-M   'P 1'
#
loop_
_entity.id
_entity.type
_entity.pdbx_description
1 polymer ?
#
loop_
_entity_poly.entity_id
_entity_poly.type
_entity_poly.pdbx_seq_one_letter_code
_entity_poly.pdbx_strand_id
1 'polypeptide(L)'
;YHAKRNGNLFAFYHDDMNVGAKYQLEISSRIQCALEKEEFQLYYQPLIDANTNLAVGFEAVIRWHDENGKTISPNDFIPIAERSNQVHNITMWVLGQVEKDLKTFIEKGIKLPVHVNLSAKDLSSNLLFHRLEKLLENNPQFADLISLEITETMAIDRVVELNPLIHQIKGLGIKISLDDFGTGYSSLSLLRDLPVD
;
A
#
# COMPACT_ATOMS: atom_id res chain seq x y z
N TYR A 1 25.77 -6.58 -3.28
CA TYR A 1 25.71 -5.77 -4.52
C TYR A 1 25.28 -4.35 -4.18
N HIS A 2 26.22 -3.48 -3.78
CA HIS A 2 26.01 -2.03 -3.69
C HIS A 2 27.36 -1.37 -3.96
N ALA A 3 27.70 -1.28 -5.24
CA ALA A 3 28.81 -0.48 -5.71
C ALA A 3 28.37 0.15 -7.04
N LYS A 4 27.87 1.39 -6.95
CA LYS A 4 27.94 2.46 -7.98
C LYS A 4 26.84 3.49 -7.75
N ARG A 5 27.08 4.36 -6.78
CA ARG A 5 26.78 5.79 -6.86
C ARG A 5 27.66 6.44 -5.80
N ASN A 6 28.56 7.32 -6.24
CA ASN A 6 29.62 8.00 -5.49
C ASN A 6 30.91 7.19 -5.35
N GLY A 7 31.92 7.57 -6.13
CA GLY A 7 33.23 6.93 -6.24
C GLY A 7 34.11 7.07 -5.00
N ASN A 8 33.72 6.42 -3.90
CA ASN A 8 34.62 6.12 -2.79
C ASN A 8 34.90 4.62 -2.75
N LEU A 9 36.19 4.28 -2.85
CA LEU A 9 36.70 2.93 -3.13
C LEU A 9 36.89 2.05 -1.88
N PHE A 10 36.21 2.34 -0.77
CA PHE A 10 36.34 1.56 0.47
C PHE A 10 35.00 1.42 1.16
N ALA A 11 34.45 0.21 1.16
CA ALA A 11 33.35 -0.17 2.05
C ALA A 11 33.97 -0.80 3.30
N PHE A 12 33.81 -0.13 4.45
CA PHE A 12 34.20 -0.68 5.73
C PHE A 12 33.23 -1.81 6.09
N TYR A 13 33.76 -3.02 6.23
CA TYR A 13 33.05 -4.19 6.75
C TYR A 13 32.88 -3.97 8.27
N HIS A 14 31.66 -3.77 8.76
CA HIS A 14 31.35 -3.66 10.18
C HIS A 14 30.20 -4.61 10.53
N ASP A 15 30.29 -5.24 11.70
CA ASP A 15 29.32 -6.23 12.21
C ASP A 15 27.88 -5.71 12.26
N ASP A 16 27.67 -4.39 12.37
CA ASP A 16 26.36 -3.74 12.30
C ASP A 16 25.66 -3.97 10.95
N MET A 17 26.40 -4.09 9.84
CA MET A 17 25.85 -4.46 8.54
C MET A 17 25.38 -5.91 8.48
N ASN A 18 26.06 -6.82 9.20
CA ASN A 18 25.65 -8.22 9.31
C ASN A 18 24.37 -8.38 10.14
N VAL A 19 24.23 -7.61 11.22
CA VAL A 19 23.01 -7.60 12.04
C VAL A 19 21.82 -7.08 11.22
N GLY A 20 22.00 -5.99 10.47
CA GLY A 20 20.96 -5.45 9.59
C GLY A 20 20.54 -6.41 8.46
N ALA A 21 21.51 -7.06 7.81
CA ALA A 21 21.22 -8.03 6.75
C ALA A 21 20.49 -9.28 7.29
N LYS A 22 20.92 -9.79 8.45
CA LYS A 22 20.25 -10.93 9.10
C LYS A 22 18.82 -10.60 9.49
N TYR A 23 18.58 -9.42 10.07
CA TYR A 23 17.24 -8.97 10.41
C TYR A 23 16.35 -8.84 9.16
N GLN A 24 16.88 -8.28 8.07
CA GLN A 24 16.12 -8.16 6.82
C GLN A 24 15.73 -9.52 6.23
N LEU A 25 16.64 -10.49 6.27
CA LEU A 25 16.37 -11.86 5.83
C LEU A 25 15.33 -12.55 6.72
N GLU A 26 15.41 -12.36 8.04
CA GLU A 26 14.43 -12.89 8.99
C GLU A 26 13.03 -12.33 8.73
N ILE A 27 12.90 -11.01 8.56
CA ILE A 27 11.61 -10.39 8.26
C ILE A 27 11.07 -10.90 6.92
N SER A 28 11.89 -10.93 5.86
CA SER A 28 11.47 -11.40 4.54
C SER A 28 10.99 -12.85 4.56
N SER A 29 11.68 -13.74 5.28
CA SER A 29 11.29 -15.14 5.38
C SER A 29 10.00 -15.33 6.18
N ARG A 30 9.70 -14.43 7.12
CA ARG A 30 8.52 -14.49 7.97
C ARG A 30 7.26 -13.90 7.36
N ILE A 31 7.34 -12.94 6.43
CA ILE A 31 6.16 -12.29 5.83
C ILE A 31 5.13 -13.31 5.33
N GLN A 32 5.57 -14.33 4.58
CA GLN A 32 4.66 -15.33 4.03
C GLN A 32 3.95 -16.12 5.15
N CYS A 33 4.70 -16.58 6.15
CA CYS A 33 4.11 -17.30 7.29
C CYS A 33 3.19 -16.39 8.11
N ALA A 34 3.52 -15.12 8.27
CA ALA A 34 2.72 -14.16 9.02
C ALA A 34 1.36 -13.89 8.34
N LEU A 35 1.31 -13.87 7.01
CA LEU A 35 0.06 -13.79 6.23
C LEU A 35 -0.85 -15.00 6.48
N GLU A 36 -0.27 -16.18 6.72
CA GLU A 36 -0.99 -17.44 6.96
C GLU A 36 -1.38 -17.63 8.44
N LYS A 37 -0.59 -17.09 9.37
CA LYS A 37 -0.76 -17.27 10.83
C LYS A 37 -1.60 -16.19 11.52
N GLU A 38 -2.31 -15.36 10.76
CA GLU A 38 -3.11 -14.24 11.32
C GLU A 38 -2.27 -13.26 12.18
N GLU A 39 -0.96 -13.16 11.91
CA GLU A 39 -0.06 -12.20 12.57
C GLU A 39 -0.24 -10.77 12.04
N PHE A 40 -0.87 -10.63 10.87
CA PHE A 40 -1.26 -9.34 10.30
C PHE A 40 -2.68 -8.95 10.70
N GLN A 41 -2.86 -7.67 10.99
CA GLN A 41 -4.15 -7.06 11.31
C GLN A 41 -4.30 -5.74 10.55
N LEU A 42 -5.55 -5.35 10.28
CA LEU A 42 -5.87 -4.02 9.75
C LEU A 42 -6.44 -3.13 10.85
N TYR A 43 -5.89 -1.93 10.94
CA TYR A 43 -6.40 -0.85 11.77
C TYR A 43 -6.97 0.22 10.84
N TYR A 44 -8.04 0.88 11.27
CA TYR A 44 -8.74 1.88 10.48
C TYR A 44 -8.58 3.26 11.12
N GLN A 45 -7.77 4.11 10.50
CA GLN A 45 -7.58 5.48 10.96
C GLN A 45 -8.63 6.39 10.31
N PRO A 46 -9.45 7.14 11.06
CA PRO A 46 -10.47 8.00 10.46
C PRO A 46 -9.83 9.18 9.73
N LEU A 47 -10.29 9.41 8.50
CA LEU A 47 -10.03 10.62 7.74
C LEU A 47 -11.11 11.66 8.10
N ILE A 48 -10.69 12.82 8.58
CA ILE A 48 -11.59 13.87 9.09
C ILE A 48 -11.61 15.04 8.12
N ASP A 49 -12.80 15.46 7.71
CA ASP A 49 -12.98 16.72 6.98
C ASP A 49 -12.73 17.90 7.93
N ALA A 50 -11.77 18.76 7.58
CA ALA A 50 -11.30 19.83 8.45
C ALA A 50 -12.35 20.92 8.73
N ASN A 51 -13.35 21.08 7.86
CA ASN A 51 -14.38 22.11 8.01
C ASN A 51 -15.55 21.63 8.90
N THR A 52 -15.95 20.38 8.72
CA THR A 52 -17.11 19.78 9.38
C THR A 52 -16.73 18.97 10.62
N ASN A 53 -15.46 18.59 10.75
CA ASN A 53 -14.94 17.69 11.78
C ASN A 53 -15.63 16.30 11.79
N LEU A 54 -16.19 15.91 10.64
CA LEU A 54 -16.85 14.62 10.43
C LEU A 54 -15.90 13.65 9.73
N ALA A 55 -16.04 12.36 10.04
CA ALA A 55 -15.33 11.32 9.33
C ALA A 55 -15.85 11.22 7.89
N VAL A 56 -14.93 11.25 6.93
CA VAL A 56 -15.21 11.13 5.49
C VAL A 56 -14.67 9.85 4.88
N GLY A 57 -13.88 9.09 5.63
CA GLY A 57 -13.25 7.85 5.17
C GLY A 57 -12.43 7.22 6.27
N PHE A 58 -11.80 6.11 5.95
CA PHE A 58 -10.82 5.45 6.81
C PHE A 58 -9.59 5.06 5.99
N GLU A 59 -8.41 5.27 6.54
CA GLU A 59 -7.19 4.68 6.01
C GLU A 59 -6.98 3.29 6.62
N ALA A 60 -6.82 2.27 5.78
CA ALA A 60 -6.51 0.92 6.22
C ALA A 60 -5.00 0.77 6.40
N VAL A 61 -4.56 0.72 7.67
CA VAL A 61 -3.15 0.64 8.02
C VAL A 61 -2.83 -0.72 8.62
N ILE A 62 -1.93 -1.44 7.96
CA ILE A 62 -1.51 -2.77 8.39
C ILE A 62 -0.68 -2.71 9.67
N ARG A 63 -0.87 -3.70 10.53
CA ARG A 63 -0.08 -3.96 11.73
C ARG A 63 0.38 -5.40 11.71
N TRP A 64 1.62 -5.62 12.12
CA TRP A 64 2.18 -6.94 12.28
C TRP A 64 2.54 -7.15 13.74
N HIS A 65 1.89 -8.13 14.36
CA HIS A 65 2.20 -8.61 15.69
C HIS A 65 2.71 -10.04 15.58
N ASP A 66 3.91 -10.31 16.10
CA ASP A 66 4.40 -11.67 16.14
C ASP A 66 3.60 -12.56 17.11
N GLU A 67 3.88 -13.86 17.11
CA GLU A 67 3.22 -14.83 17.99
C GLU A 67 3.34 -14.51 19.50
N ASN A 68 4.31 -13.68 19.90
CA ASN A 68 4.50 -13.23 21.28
C ASN A 68 3.86 -11.85 21.55
N GLY A 69 3.14 -11.29 20.59
CA GLY A 69 2.48 -9.98 20.67
C GLY A 69 3.43 -8.80 20.44
N LYS A 70 4.68 -9.03 20.03
CA LYS A 70 5.61 -7.94 19.72
C LYS A 70 5.24 -7.31 18.38
N THR A 71 5.08 -6.00 18.39
CA THR A 71 4.81 -5.22 17.19
C THR A 71 6.05 -5.09 16.31
N ILE A 72 5.90 -5.39 15.03
CA ILE A 72 6.88 -5.12 13.98
C ILE A 72 6.35 -3.92 13.18
N SER A 73 7.17 -2.88 13.05
CA SER A 73 6.75 -1.63 12.43
C SER A 73 6.53 -1.80 10.92
N PRO A 74 5.48 -1.22 10.32
CA PRO A 74 5.35 -1.13 8.86
C PRO A 74 6.61 -0.58 8.18
N ASN A 75 7.29 0.39 8.82
CA ASN A 75 8.54 0.95 8.31
C ASN A 75 9.70 -0.06 8.29
N ASP A 76 9.61 -1.14 9.06
CA ASP A 76 10.61 -2.20 9.04
C ASP A 76 10.31 -3.21 7.93
N PHE A 77 9.05 -3.68 7.81
CA PHE A 77 8.73 -4.79 6.93
C PHE A 77 8.26 -4.40 5.53
N ILE A 78 7.60 -3.25 5.33
CA ILE A 78 7.12 -2.83 4.00
C ILE A 78 8.30 -2.62 3.04
N PRO A 79 9.37 -1.89 3.38
CA PRO A 79 10.51 -1.73 2.47
C PRO A 79 11.25 -3.05 2.18
N ILE A 80 11.15 -4.03 3.07
CA ILE A 80 11.69 -5.38 2.85
C ILE A 80 10.78 -6.13 1.86
N ALA A 81 9.47 -6.10 2.09
CA ALA A 81 8.47 -6.72 1.22
C ALA A 81 8.54 -6.18 -0.22
N GLU A 82 8.78 -4.88 -0.40
CA GLU A 82 8.94 -4.28 -1.73
C GLU A 82 10.20 -4.78 -2.43
N ARG A 83 11.33 -4.86 -1.72
CA ARG A 83 12.61 -5.35 -2.26
C ARG A 83 12.57 -6.85 -2.58
N SER A 84 11.81 -7.63 -1.82
CA SER A 84 11.60 -9.07 -2.05
C SER A 84 10.42 -9.39 -2.98
N ASN A 85 9.72 -8.38 -3.51
CA ASN A 85 8.47 -8.51 -4.30
C ASN A 85 7.33 -9.24 -3.56
N GLN A 86 7.37 -9.30 -2.23
CA GLN A 86 6.31 -9.86 -1.38
C GLN A 86 5.22 -8.83 -1.05
N VAL A 87 5.45 -7.54 -1.30
CA VAL A 87 4.47 -6.47 -1.02
C VAL A 87 3.13 -6.74 -1.71
N HIS A 88 3.15 -7.37 -2.88
CA HIS A 88 1.93 -7.75 -3.57
C HIS A 88 1.06 -8.74 -2.79
N ASN A 89 1.68 -9.72 -2.14
CA ASN A 89 0.95 -10.68 -1.29
C ASN A 89 0.31 -9.96 -0.10
N ILE A 90 0.99 -8.95 0.45
CA ILE A 90 0.46 -8.09 1.51
C ILE A 90 -0.74 -7.31 0.97
N THR A 91 -0.63 -6.66 -0.19
CA THR A 91 -1.72 -5.92 -0.81
C THR A 91 -2.94 -6.81 -1.09
N MET A 92 -2.74 -8.03 -1.61
CA MET A 92 -3.83 -8.99 -1.81
C MET A 92 -4.52 -9.39 -0.51
N TRP A 93 -3.74 -9.59 0.56
CA TRP A 93 -4.26 -9.89 1.89
C TRP A 93 -5.05 -8.71 2.46
N VAL A 94 -4.51 -7.49 2.35
CA VAL A 94 -5.18 -6.25 2.78
C VAL A 94 -6.52 -6.08 2.06
N LEU A 95 -6.56 -6.22 0.74
CA LEU A 95 -7.82 -6.16 -0.03
C LEU A 95 -8.80 -7.26 0.36
N GLY A 96 -8.31 -8.47 0.69
CA GLY A 96 -9.12 -9.56 1.23
C GLY A 96 -9.76 -9.21 2.58
N GLN A 97 -9.02 -8.54 3.45
CA GLN A 97 -9.51 -8.12 4.77
C GLN A 97 -10.46 -6.91 4.65
N VAL A 98 -10.12 -5.90 3.85
CA VAL A 98 -11.00 -4.77 3.53
C VAL A 98 -12.32 -5.23 2.92
N GLU A 99 -12.32 -6.23 2.05
CA GLU A 99 -13.56 -6.80 1.50
C GLU A 99 -14.48 -7.36 2.60
N LYS A 100 -13.92 -8.05 3.60
CA LYS A 100 -14.69 -8.59 4.74
C LYS A 100 -15.20 -7.44 5.62
N ASP A 101 -14.33 -6.49 5.94
CA ASP A 101 -14.64 -5.40 6.85
C ASP A 101 -15.67 -4.43 6.26
N LEU A 102 -15.63 -4.18 4.95
CA LEU A 102 -16.66 -3.39 4.26
C LEU A 102 -18.05 -4.02 4.34
N LYS A 103 -18.16 -5.36 4.29
CA LYS A 103 -19.46 -6.04 4.49
C LYS A 103 -20.01 -5.73 5.88
N THR A 104 -19.17 -5.85 6.90
CA THR A 104 -19.54 -5.51 8.28
C THR A 104 -19.85 -4.01 8.46
N PHE A 105 -19.12 -3.12 7.80
CA PHE A 105 -19.40 -1.68 7.84
C PHE A 105 -20.77 -1.36 7.25
N ILE A 106 -21.09 -1.93 6.08
CA ILE A 106 -22.38 -1.74 5.42
C ILE A 106 -23.53 -2.27 6.28
N GLU A 107 -23.38 -3.45 6.90
CA GLU A 107 -24.36 -4.01 7.83
C GLU A 107 -24.62 -3.10 9.03
N LYS A 108 -23.58 -2.39 9.49
CA LYS A 108 -23.66 -1.38 10.55
C LYS A 108 -24.10 0.01 10.07
N GLY A 109 -24.42 0.17 8.78
CA GLY A 109 -24.85 1.43 8.19
C GLY A 109 -23.72 2.43 7.90
N ILE A 110 -22.46 2.01 8.01
CA ILE A 110 -21.28 2.82 7.69
C ILE A 110 -21.02 2.72 6.19
N LYS A 111 -21.10 3.86 5.49
CA LYS A 111 -20.90 3.98 4.04
C LYS A 111 -19.83 5.02 3.72
N LEU A 112 -18.66 4.84 4.34
CA LEU A 112 -17.49 5.67 4.12
C LEU A 112 -16.42 4.86 3.37
N PRO A 113 -15.68 5.48 2.44
CA PRO A 113 -14.61 4.81 1.72
C PRO A 113 -13.48 4.37 2.64
N VAL A 114 -12.89 3.23 2.31
CA VAL A 114 -11.65 2.72 2.89
C VAL A 114 -10.54 2.94 1.88
N HIS A 115 -9.50 3.64 2.33
CA HIS A 115 -8.30 3.95 1.57
C HIS A 115 -7.26 2.84 1.79
N VAL A 116 -6.68 2.35 0.70
CA VAL A 116 -5.70 1.26 0.69
C VAL A 116 -4.42 1.74 0.00
N ASN A 117 -3.36 1.79 0.79
CA ASN A 117 -2.01 2.11 0.32
C ASN A 117 -1.48 1.07 -0.67
N LEU A 118 -0.95 1.54 -1.80
CA LEU A 118 -0.30 0.73 -2.81
C LEU A 118 1.19 1.01 -2.90
N SER A 119 1.94 -0.03 -3.27
CA SER A 119 3.35 0.12 -3.67
C SER A 119 3.49 0.31 -5.18
N ALA A 120 4.64 0.84 -5.62
CA ALA A 120 4.97 0.92 -7.05
C ALA A 120 5.03 -0.46 -7.74
N LYS A 121 5.21 -1.52 -6.95
CA LYS A 121 5.23 -2.90 -7.44
C LYS A 121 3.83 -3.42 -7.74
N ASP A 122 2.83 -3.01 -6.97
CA ASP A 122 1.44 -3.41 -7.20
C ASP A 122 0.93 -2.93 -8.56
N LEU A 123 1.34 -1.74 -8.96
CA LEU A 123 0.94 -1.13 -10.22
C LEU A 123 1.72 -1.66 -11.44
N SER A 124 2.70 -2.53 -11.22
CA SER A 124 3.49 -3.13 -12.30
C SER A 124 2.91 -4.43 -12.86
N SER A 125 1.78 -4.91 -12.31
CA SER A 125 1.14 -6.16 -12.72
C SER A 125 -0.37 -6.02 -12.83
N ASN A 126 -0.98 -6.80 -13.73
CA ASN A 126 -2.45 -6.84 -13.88
C ASN A 126 -3.15 -7.59 -12.73
N LEU A 127 -2.39 -8.18 -11.78
CA LEU A 127 -2.97 -8.98 -10.71
C LEU A 127 -3.83 -8.11 -9.77
N LEU A 128 -3.41 -6.86 -9.53
CA LEU A 128 -4.22 -5.89 -8.80
C LEU A 128 -5.55 -5.62 -9.51
N PHE A 129 -5.51 -5.34 -10.82
CA PHE A 129 -6.73 -5.10 -11.60
C PHE A 129 -7.69 -6.29 -11.54
N HIS A 130 -7.22 -7.51 -11.81
CA HIS A 130 -8.07 -8.69 -11.76
C HIS A 130 -8.63 -8.96 -10.36
N ARG A 131 -7.88 -8.66 -9.30
CA ARG A 131 -8.36 -8.77 -7.93
C ARG A 131 -9.51 -7.79 -7.66
N LEU A 132 -9.38 -6.55 -8.12
CA LEU A 132 -10.39 -5.50 -7.96
C LEU A 132 -11.63 -5.76 -8.82
N GLU A 133 -11.43 -6.18 -10.07
CA GLU A 133 -12.50 -6.60 -10.99
C GLU A 133 -13.35 -7.70 -10.35
N LYS A 134 -12.72 -8.78 -9.89
CA LYS A 134 -13.41 -9.88 -9.19
C LYS A 134 -14.09 -9.43 -7.89
N LEU A 135 -13.49 -8.49 -7.16
CA LEU A 135 -14.09 -7.95 -5.94
C LEU A 135 -15.42 -7.24 -6.25
N LEU A 136 -15.44 -6.44 -7.31
CA LEU A 136 -16.60 -5.66 -7.74
C LEU A 136 -17.66 -6.50 -8.45
N GLU A 137 -17.28 -7.55 -9.17
CA GLU A 137 -18.25 -8.53 -9.71
C GLU A 137 -19.15 -9.10 -8.60
N ASN A 138 -18.56 -9.37 -7.43
CA ASN A 138 -19.28 -9.90 -6.28
C ASN A 138 -19.95 -8.81 -5.43
N ASN A 139 -19.44 -7.57 -5.47
CA ASN A 139 -19.90 -6.46 -4.63
C ASN A 139 -19.80 -5.12 -5.41
N PRO A 140 -20.72 -4.83 -6.35
CA PRO A 140 -20.61 -3.65 -7.20
C PRO A 140 -20.57 -2.33 -6.41
N GLN A 141 -21.24 -2.28 -5.25
CA GLN A 141 -21.23 -1.10 -4.37
C GLN A 141 -19.86 -0.78 -3.74
N PHE A 142 -18.86 -1.65 -3.87
CA PHE A 142 -17.52 -1.40 -3.32
C PHE A 142 -16.72 -0.40 -4.15
N ALA A 143 -17.14 -0.09 -5.39
CA ALA A 143 -16.47 0.90 -6.22
C ALA A 143 -16.41 2.28 -5.53
N ASP A 144 -17.48 2.67 -4.84
CA ASP A 144 -17.56 3.93 -4.08
C ASP A 144 -16.96 3.83 -2.66
N LEU A 145 -16.65 2.62 -2.21
CA LEU A 145 -16.21 2.34 -0.83
C LEU A 145 -14.74 1.90 -0.73
N ILE A 146 -14.04 1.79 -1.85
CA ILE A 146 -12.61 1.52 -1.91
C ILE A 146 -11.95 2.68 -2.64
N SER A 147 -10.94 3.27 -2.02
CA SER A 147 -10.00 4.18 -2.68
C SER A 147 -8.60 3.60 -2.59
N LEU A 148 -7.81 3.77 -3.63
CA LEU A 148 -6.42 3.36 -3.65
C LEU A 148 -5.52 4.58 -3.49
N GLU A 149 -4.51 4.47 -2.65
CA GLU A 149 -3.54 5.53 -2.38
C GLU A 149 -2.21 5.17 -3.02
N ILE A 150 -1.63 6.15 -3.71
CA ILE A 150 -0.29 6.05 -4.30
C ILE A 150 0.54 7.23 -3.83
N THR A 151 1.83 7.03 -3.55
CA THR A 151 2.69 8.15 -3.11
C THR A 151 3.08 9.05 -4.28
N GLU A 152 3.41 10.31 -3.99
CA GLU A 152 3.94 11.27 -4.96
C GLU A 152 5.16 10.71 -5.73
N THR A 153 6.10 10.07 -5.03
CA THR A 153 7.33 9.54 -5.64
C THR A 153 7.02 8.42 -6.64
N MET A 154 6.06 7.54 -6.33
CA MET A 154 5.60 6.50 -7.24
C MET A 154 4.99 7.08 -8.51
N ALA A 155 4.19 8.13 -8.35
CA ALA A 155 3.55 8.80 -9.46
C ALA A 155 4.58 9.48 -10.37
N ILE A 156 5.58 10.17 -9.82
CA ILE A 156 6.65 10.84 -10.60
C ILE A 156 7.52 9.84 -11.36
N ASP A 157 8.05 8.83 -10.66
CA ASP A 157 9.08 7.96 -11.23
C ASP A 157 8.55 7.05 -12.34
N ARG A 158 7.24 6.80 -12.37
CA ARG A 158 6.63 5.75 -13.20
C ARG A 158 5.36 6.18 -13.93
N VAL A 159 5.03 7.48 -13.98
CA VAL A 159 3.75 7.99 -14.50
C VAL A 159 3.37 7.40 -15.86
N VAL A 160 4.33 7.28 -16.78
CA VAL A 160 4.10 6.79 -18.15
C VAL A 160 3.82 5.29 -18.17
N GLU A 161 4.47 4.51 -17.31
CA GLU A 161 4.32 3.05 -17.24
C GLU A 161 3.04 2.65 -16.50
N LEU A 162 2.64 3.42 -15.49
CA LEU A 162 1.48 3.11 -14.64
C LEU A 162 0.16 3.59 -15.22
N ASN A 163 0.18 4.54 -16.15
CA ASN A 163 -1.01 5.20 -16.69
C ASN A 163 -2.09 4.22 -17.23
N PRO A 164 -1.75 3.15 -17.99
CA PRO A 164 -2.75 2.22 -18.49
C PRO A 164 -3.52 1.50 -17.38
N LEU A 165 -2.81 1.01 -16.36
CA LEU A 165 -3.41 0.29 -15.25
C LEU A 165 -4.27 1.22 -14.37
N ILE A 166 -3.78 2.44 -14.11
CA ILE A 166 -4.53 3.46 -13.38
C ILE A 166 -5.85 3.75 -14.12
N HIS A 167 -5.80 3.94 -15.44
CA HIS A 167 -7.02 4.13 -16.24
C HIS A 167 -7.96 2.93 -16.19
N GLN A 168 -7.45 1.70 -16.24
CA GLN A 168 -8.26 0.49 -16.10
C GLN A 168 -8.98 0.44 -14.75
N ILE A 169 -8.26 0.71 -13.65
CA ILE A 169 -8.82 0.74 -12.30
C ILE A 169 -9.89 1.82 -12.18
N LYS A 170 -9.65 3.04 -12.70
CA LYS A 170 -10.68 4.09 -12.72
C LYS A 170 -11.88 3.72 -13.60
N GLY A 171 -11.67 2.94 -14.65
CA GLY A 171 -12.74 2.35 -15.45
C GLY A 171 -13.68 1.44 -14.66
N LEU A 172 -13.22 0.90 -13.52
CA LEU A 172 -14.04 0.15 -12.57
C LEU A 172 -14.83 1.06 -11.60
N GLY A 173 -14.64 2.38 -11.66
CA GLY A 173 -15.24 3.35 -10.73
C GLY A 173 -14.47 3.53 -9.42
N ILE A 174 -13.34 2.85 -9.25
CA ILE A 174 -12.49 2.99 -8.05
C ILE A 174 -11.69 4.28 -8.12
N LYS A 175 -11.70 5.03 -7.02
CA LYS A 175 -10.93 6.28 -6.90
C LYS A 175 -9.46 6.01 -6.62
N ILE A 176 -8.59 6.81 -7.20
CA ILE A 176 -7.15 6.78 -6.93
C ILE A 176 -6.72 8.15 -6.44
N SER A 177 -6.19 8.21 -5.23
CA SER A 177 -5.71 9.43 -4.58
C SER A 177 -4.19 9.43 -4.43
N LEU A 178 -3.62 10.63 -4.32
CA LEU A 178 -2.19 10.84 -4.15
C LEU A 178 -1.90 11.13 -2.67
N ASP A 179 -1.06 10.31 -2.06
CA ASP A 179 -0.59 10.48 -0.68
C ASP A 179 0.74 11.27 -0.62
N ASP A 180 1.02 11.88 0.54
CA ASP A 180 2.23 12.64 0.86
C ASP A 180 2.53 13.84 -0.07
N PHE A 181 1.51 14.42 -0.71
CA PHE A 181 1.69 15.53 -1.65
C PHE A 181 2.35 16.77 -1.01
N GLY A 182 3.40 17.27 -1.65
CA GLY A 182 4.12 18.49 -1.24
C GLY A 182 5.33 18.24 -0.35
N THR A 183 5.68 16.98 -0.09
CA THR A 183 6.91 16.59 0.61
C THR A 183 8.11 16.40 -0.34
N GLY A 184 7.87 16.40 -1.67
CA GLY A 184 8.85 16.21 -2.74
C GLY A 184 8.96 17.37 -3.76
N TYR A 185 9.59 17.09 -4.91
CA TYR A 185 9.84 18.05 -6.01
C TYR A 185 8.64 18.17 -6.99
N SER A 186 7.40 18.15 -6.51
CA SER A 186 6.25 18.24 -7.41
C SER A 186 5.99 19.65 -7.94
N SER A 187 5.76 19.71 -9.25
CA SER A 187 5.15 20.84 -9.93
C SER A 187 3.68 20.52 -10.19
N LEU A 188 2.79 21.51 -10.04
CA LEU A 188 1.36 21.41 -10.36
C LEU A 188 1.07 20.87 -11.78
N SER A 189 2.07 20.87 -12.67
CA SER A 189 2.00 20.22 -13.97
C SER A 189 1.83 18.70 -13.90
N LEU A 190 2.41 18.00 -12.92
CA LEU A 190 2.27 16.55 -12.80
C LEU A 190 0.83 16.12 -12.49
N LEU A 191 0.16 16.86 -11.59
CA LEU A 191 -1.25 16.64 -11.25
C LEU A 191 -2.19 16.80 -12.45
N ARG A 192 -1.81 17.58 -13.46
CA ARG A 192 -2.62 17.77 -14.66
C ARG A 192 -2.66 16.53 -15.54
N ASP A 193 -1.57 15.78 -15.55
CA ASP A 193 -1.38 14.64 -16.45
C ASP A 193 -1.67 13.29 -15.76
N LEU A 194 -1.79 13.30 -14.42
CA LEU A 194 -2.20 12.15 -13.62
C LEU A 194 -3.72 12.11 -13.48
N PRO A 195 -4.39 11.00 -13.85
CA PRO A 195 -5.82 10.86 -13.66
C PRO A 195 -6.12 10.47 -12.19
N VAL A 196 -5.75 11.29 -11.21
CA VAL A 196 -6.07 11.10 -9.78
C VAL A 196 -7.31 11.89 -9.39
N ASP A 197 -7.93 11.54 -8.26
CA ASP A 197 -9.17 12.14 -7.73
C ASP A 197 -8.93 13.09 -6.54
#